data_AF-A0A3N4MMR6-F1
#
_entry.id   AF-A0A3N4MMR6-F1
#
_cell.length_a   1.000
_cell.length_b   1.000
_cell.length_c   1.000
_cell.angle_alpha   90.00
_cell.angle_beta   90.00
_cell.angle_gamma   90.00
#
_symmetry.space_group_name_H-M   'P 1'
#
loop_
_entity.id
_entity.type
_entity.pdbx_description
1 polymer ?
#
loop_
_entity_poly.entity_id
_entity_poly.type
_entity_poly.pdbx_seq_one_letter_code
_entity_poly.pdbx_strand_id
1 'polypeptide(L)'
;TSAALAVVFLVLGAYVQYGNGEAVQMAGGKYIGQLINMYAVTIGEWAHPLVAFIAFACMYGTTITVIDGYARAMSESVRLIRHKESVRKGELFGWYLWVAGTGLALILWFNSAMAELLKFAMISAFLAAPVFAWLNYRLVKADKKHKLSKGMEALAVAGLIYLVGFAVLFLLNLGGFLA
;
A
#
# COMPACT_ATOMS: atom_id res chain seq x y z
N THR A 1 -18.49 2.45 4.04
CA THR A 1 -17.99 3.70 4.65
C THR A 1 -16.72 4.20 3.98
N SER A 2 -15.70 3.35 3.74
CA SER A 2 -14.45 3.75 3.09
C SER A 2 -14.60 4.40 1.71
N ALA A 3 -15.55 3.92 0.88
CA ALA A 3 -15.83 4.53 -0.42
C ALA A 3 -16.36 5.97 -0.32
N ALA A 4 -17.25 6.25 0.65
CA ALA A 4 -17.75 7.59 0.89
C ALA A 4 -16.63 8.52 1.38
N LEU A 5 -15.77 8.02 2.27
CA LEU A 5 -14.61 8.75 2.76
C LEU A 5 -13.61 9.05 1.62
N ALA A 6 -13.41 8.11 0.69
CA ALA A 6 -12.56 8.32 -0.48
C ALA A 6 -13.07 9.46 -1.37
N VAL A 7 -14.39 9.57 -1.57
CA VAL A 7 -14.99 10.70 -2.30
C VAL A 7 -14.74 12.02 -1.57
N VAL A 8 -14.90 12.05 -0.24
CA VAL A 8 -14.61 13.25 0.56
C VAL A 8 -13.15 13.67 0.45
N PHE A 9 -12.20 12.73 0.54
CA PHE A 9 -10.77 13.02 0.38
C PHE A 9 -10.41 13.46 -1.04
N LEU A 10 -11.06 12.92 -2.07
CA LEU A 10 -10.87 13.36 -3.45
C LEU A 10 -11.31 14.82 -3.64
N VAL A 11 -12.47 15.19 -3.09
CA VAL A 11 -12.97 16.57 -3.12
C VAL A 11 -12.05 17.51 -2.33
N LEU A 12 -11.63 17.11 -1.12
CA LEU A 12 -10.69 17.89 -0.32
C LEU A 12 -9.35 18.07 -1.03
N GLY A 13 -8.80 17.00 -1.63
CA GLY A 13 -7.56 17.07 -2.40
C GLY A 13 -7.69 18.02 -3.58
N ALA A 14 -8.82 18.00 -4.29
CA ALA A 14 -9.09 18.96 -5.35
C ALA A 14 -9.11 20.41 -4.81
N TYR A 15 -9.81 20.71 -3.72
CA TYR A 15 -9.86 22.08 -3.19
C TYR A 15 -8.57 22.59 -2.54
N VAL A 16 -7.79 21.69 -1.92
CA VAL A 16 -6.58 22.07 -1.17
C VAL A 16 -5.34 22.07 -2.09
N GLN A 17 -5.30 21.23 -3.12
CA GLN A 17 -4.10 21.03 -3.94
C GLN A 17 -4.20 21.61 -5.35
N TYR A 18 -5.40 21.66 -5.94
CA TYR A 18 -5.57 22.17 -7.29
C TYR A 18 -5.49 23.70 -7.31
N GLY A 19 -4.66 24.28 -8.19
CA GLY A 19 -4.56 25.74 -8.36
C GLY A 19 -3.59 26.47 -7.42
N ASN A 20 -2.97 25.79 -6.45
CA ASN A 20 -2.03 26.42 -5.49
C ASN A 20 -0.60 26.65 -6.03
N GLY A 21 -0.29 26.22 -7.26
CA GLY A 21 1.01 26.49 -7.92
C GLY A 21 2.23 25.76 -7.34
N GLU A 22 2.12 25.15 -6.15
CA GLU A 22 3.19 24.36 -5.54
C GLU A 22 3.26 22.94 -6.12
N ALA A 23 4.42 22.58 -6.68
CA ALA A 23 4.68 21.22 -7.10
C ALA A 23 4.73 20.27 -5.89
N VAL A 24 4.17 19.07 -6.05
CA VAL A 24 4.22 18.03 -5.03
C VAL A 24 5.66 17.59 -4.81
N GLN A 25 6.14 17.72 -3.58
CA GLN A 25 7.49 17.30 -3.22
C GLN A 25 7.57 15.77 -3.29
N MET A 26 8.42 15.25 -4.17
CA MET A 26 8.67 13.81 -4.32
C MET A 26 9.68 13.25 -3.30
N ALA A 27 9.89 13.95 -2.18
CA ALA A 27 10.73 13.54 -1.06
C ALA A 27 9.87 13.45 0.20
N GLY A 28 9.91 12.31 0.89
CA GLY A 28 8.86 11.89 1.83
C GLY A 28 8.79 12.77 3.06
N GLY A 29 9.96 13.14 3.59
CA GLY A 29 10.05 14.12 4.67
C GLY A 29 9.58 15.51 4.26
N LYS A 30 9.83 15.94 3.01
CA LYS A 30 9.38 17.25 2.50
C LYS A 30 7.89 17.26 2.18
N TYR A 31 7.35 16.14 1.69
CA TYR A 31 5.94 15.96 1.38
C TYR A 31 5.06 16.08 2.63
N ILE A 32 5.49 15.50 3.76
CA ILE A 32 4.73 15.59 5.02
C ILE A 32 4.61 17.04 5.47
N GLY A 33 5.72 17.80 5.44
CA GLY A 33 5.71 19.23 5.77
C GLY A 33 4.81 20.03 4.83
N GLN A 34 4.90 19.78 3.53
CA GLN A 34 4.03 20.40 2.53
C GLN A 34 2.55 20.10 2.80
N LEU A 35 2.20 18.83 3.04
CA LEU A 35 0.82 18.42 3.29
C LEU A 35 0.24 19.08 4.54
N ILE A 36 0.99 19.11 5.65
CA ILE A 36 0.54 19.78 6.88
C ILE A 36 0.33 21.27 6.62
N ASN A 37 1.26 21.92 5.93
CA ASN A 37 1.18 23.35 5.63
C ASN A 37 -0.02 23.69 4.72
N MET A 38 -0.29 22.86 3.72
CA MET A 38 -1.45 23.04 2.82
C MET A 38 -2.79 23.02 3.59
N TYR A 39 -2.94 22.09 4.54
CA TYR A 39 -4.12 22.06 5.40
C TYR A 39 -4.14 23.21 6.41
N ALA A 40 -3.00 23.63 6.95
CA ALA A 40 -2.90 24.77 7.86
C ALA A 40 -3.31 26.08 7.17
N VAL A 41 -2.84 26.34 5.94
CA VAL A 41 -3.24 27.51 5.16
C VAL A 41 -4.74 27.50 4.82
N THR A 42 -5.32 26.32 4.57
CA THR A 42 -6.74 26.21 4.18
C THR A 42 -7.70 26.28 5.37
N ILE A 43 -7.36 25.65 6.50
CA ILE A 43 -8.25 25.51 7.68
C ILE A 43 -7.91 26.53 8.78
N GLY A 44 -6.66 26.99 8.82
CA GLY A 44 -6.09 27.88 9.82
C GLY A 44 -4.96 27.21 10.63
N GLU A 45 -4.02 28.03 11.11
CA GLU A 45 -2.82 27.60 11.86
C GLU A 45 -3.13 26.74 13.10
N TRP A 46 -4.30 26.92 13.70
CA TRP A 46 -4.75 26.12 14.85
C TRP A 46 -4.86 24.61 14.53
N ALA A 47 -5.08 24.27 13.25
CA ALA A 47 -5.21 22.89 12.80
C ALA A 47 -3.85 22.21 12.58
N HIS A 48 -2.76 22.96 12.52
CA HIS A 48 -1.41 22.46 12.26
C HIS A 48 -1.00 21.27 13.17
N PRO A 49 -1.09 21.37 14.52
CA PRO A 49 -0.74 20.24 15.40
C PRO A 49 -1.68 19.04 15.24
N LEU A 50 -2.97 19.28 14.95
CA LEU A 50 -3.96 18.21 14.77
C LEU A 50 -3.67 17.41 13.49
N VAL A 51 -3.43 18.09 12.37
CA VAL A 51 -3.11 17.46 11.09
C VAL A 51 -1.79 16.71 11.17
N ALA A 52 -0.77 17.29 11.83
CA ALA A 52 0.50 16.61 12.06
C ALA A 52 0.33 15.30 12.83
N PHE A 53 -0.49 15.30 13.90
CA PHE A 53 -0.79 14.11 14.68
C PHE A 53 -1.53 13.04 13.86
N ILE A 54 -2.54 13.44 13.08
CA ILE A 54 -3.30 12.52 12.22
C ILE A 54 -2.39 11.92 11.14
N ALA A 55 -1.55 12.74 10.49
CA ALA A 55 -0.60 12.27 9.49
C ALA A 55 0.39 11.28 10.09
N PHE A 56 0.93 11.57 11.27
CA PHE A 56 1.79 10.64 12.01
C PHE A 56 1.07 9.34 12.33
N ALA A 57 -0.12 9.39 12.92
CA ALA A 57 -0.90 8.19 13.28
C ALA A 57 -1.20 7.32 12.05
N CYS A 58 -1.52 7.93 10.91
CA CYS A 58 -1.76 7.23 9.65
C CYS A 58 -0.49 6.52 9.14
N MET A 59 0.63 7.24 9.01
CA MET A 59 1.90 6.68 8.52
C MET A 59 2.50 5.64 9.48
N TYR A 60 2.32 5.83 10.78
CA TYR A 60 2.73 4.86 11.79
C TYR A 60 1.88 3.58 11.72
N GLY A 61 0.57 3.72 11.55
CA GLY A 61 -0.35 2.58 11.39
C GLY A 61 -0.05 1.72 10.16
N THR A 62 0.26 2.34 9.02
CA THR A 62 0.68 1.61 7.82
C THR A 62 2.01 0.90 8.02
N THR A 63 2.98 1.54 8.69
CA THR A 63 4.28 0.95 9.01
C THR A 63 4.13 -0.30 9.89
N ILE A 64 3.33 -0.23 10.96
CA ILE A 64 3.06 -1.39 11.83
C ILE A 64 2.41 -2.52 11.03
N THR A 65 1.41 -2.20 10.21
CA THR A 65 0.67 -3.20 9.44
C THR A 65 1.56 -3.92 8.43
N VAL A 66 2.48 -3.20 7.78
CA VAL A 66 3.49 -3.77 6.87
C VAL A 66 4.45 -4.66 7.64
N ILE A 67 5.03 -4.18 8.75
CA ILE A 67 5.98 -4.98 9.54
C ILE A 67 5.29 -6.25 10.06
N ASP A 68 4.07 -6.14 10.60
CA ASP A 68 3.34 -7.28 11.13
C ASP A 68 2.94 -8.28 10.04
N GLY A 69 2.36 -7.78 8.95
CA GLY A 69 1.87 -8.59 7.84
C GLY A 69 2.99 -9.37 7.15
N TYR A 70 4.07 -8.69 6.77
CA TYR A 70 5.18 -9.35 6.08
C TYR A 70 5.94 -10.32 6.98
N ALA A 71 6.21 -9.95 8.24
CA ALA A 71 6.92 -10.86 9.14
C ALA A 71 6.15 -12.17 9.35
N ARG A 72 4.82 -12.10 9.55
CA ARG A 72 3.99 -13.30 9.65
C ARG A 72 3.97 -14.10 8.35
N ALA A 73 3.73 -13.44 7.21
CA ALA A 73 3.68 -14.11 5.91
C ALA A 73 5.00 -14.82 5.56
N MET A 74 6.15 -14.17 5.79
CA MET A 74 7.47 -14.75 5.57
C MET A 74 7.75 -15.89 6.54
N SER A 75 7.43 -15.72 7.82
CA SER A 75 7.63 -16.77 8.83
C SER A 75 6.83 -18.04 8.52
N GLU A 76 5.57 -17.89 8.08
CA GLU A 76 4.71 -19.00 7.69
C GLU A 76 5.19 -19.66 6.40
N SER A 77 5.63 -18.88 5.42
CA SER A 77 6.19 -19.41 4.18
C SER A 77 7.43 -20.28 4.45
N VAL A 78 8.34 -19.80 5.29
CA VAL A 78 9.54 -20.55 5.70
C VAL A 78 9.18 -21.76 6.56
N ARG A 79 8.16 -21.65 7.42
CA ARG A 79 7.64 -22.79 8.21
C ARG A 79 7.14 -23.91 7.29
N LEU A 80 6.36 -23.57 6.28
CA LEU A 80 5.82 -24.52 5.30
C LEU A 80 6.94 -25.21 4.51
N ILE A 81 7.94 -24.45 4.05
CA ILE A 81 9.10 -24.99 3.31
C ILE A 81 9.93 -25.93 4.20
N ARG A 82 10.11 -25.58 5.49
CA ARG A 82 10.87 -26.39 6.45
C ARG A 82 10.06 -27.50 7.13
N HIS A 83 8.79 -27.67 6.75
CA HIS A 83 7.86 -28.66 7.31
C HIS A 83 7.81 -28.65 8.85
N LYS A 84 7.87 -27.46 9.45
CA LYS A 84 7.79 -27.29 10.90
C LYS A 84 6.33 -27.16 11.36
N GLU A 85 6.03 -27.69 12.55
CA GLU A 85 4.66 -27.63 13.10
C GLU A 85 4.22 -26.21 13.44
N SER A 86 5.08 -25.37 14.01
CA SER A 86 4.74 -23.99 14.42
C SER A 86 5.91 -23.01 14.31
N VAL A 87 5.59 -21.72 14.16
CA VAL A 87 6.57 -20.63 14.27
C VAL A 87 6.78 -20.30 15.75
N ARG A 88 8.02 -20.35 16.23
CA ARG A 88 8.36 -19.96 17.60
C ARG A 88 8.30 -18.43 17.75
N LYS A 89 7.89 -17.92 18.92
CA LYS A 89 7.82 -16.47 19.20
C LYS A 89 9.15 -15.73 18.93
N GLY A 90 10.29 -16.34 19.29
CA GLY A 90 11.62 -15.76 19.03
C GLY A 90 11.98 -15.72 17.54
N GLU A 91 11.51 -16.68 16.74
CA GLU A 91 11.70 -16.69 15.28
C GLU A 91 10.86 -15.57 14.63
N LEU A 92 9.62 -15.38 15.08
CA LEU A 92 8.76 -14.28 14.63
C LEU A 92 9.34 -12.91 14.98
N PHE A 93 9.91 -12.75 16.17
CA PHE A 93 10.60 -11.51 16.55
C PHE A 93 11.80 -11.20 15.64
N GLY A 94 12.56 -12.23 15.26
CA GLY A 94 13.62 -12.10 14.26
C GLY A 94 13.09 -11.61 12.91
N TRP A 95 11.92 -12.10 12.47
CA TRP A 95 11.27 -11.62 11.25
C TRP A 95 10.80 -10.17 11.35
N TYR A 96 10.31 -9.72 12.51
CA TYR A 96 9.97 -8.30 12.70
C TYR A 96 11.19 -7.40 12.55
N LEU A 97 12.30 -7.75 13.20
CA LEU A 97 13.56 -7.01 13.07
C LEU A 97 14.09 -7.04 11.63
N TRP A 98 13.95 -8.17 10.95
CA TRP A 98 14.36 -8.32 9.56
C TRP A 98 13.58 -7.41 8.63
N VAL A 99 12.25 -7.42 8.69
CA VAL A 99 11.39 -6.58 7.85
C VAL A 99 11.62 -5.09 8.15
N ALA A 100 11.67 -4.71 9.42
CA ALA A 100 11.92 -3.32 9.82
C ALA A 100 13.32 -2.85 9.37
N GLY A 101 14.35 -3.66 9.59
CA GLY A 101 15.73 -3.35 9.25
C GLY A 101 15.96 -3.24 7.75
N THR A 102 15.43 -4.18 6.97
CA THR A 102 15.53 -4.15 5.50
C THR A 102 14.74 -2.99 4.89
N GLY A 103 13.54 -2.70 5.41
CA GLY A 103 12.77 -1.52 5.01
C GLY A 103 13.51 -0.21 5.27
N LEU A 104 14.09 -0.05 6.46
CA LEU A 104 14.89 1.13 6.79
C LEU A 104 16.14 1.23 5.92
N ALA A 105 16.85 0.12 5.71
CA ALA A 105 18.04 0.08 4.85
C ALA A 105 17.73 0.51 3.41
N LEU A 106 16.61 0.04 2.84
CA LEU A 106 16.16 0.44 1.51
C LEU A 106 15.85 1.93 1.43
N ILE A 107 15.16 2.49 2.43
CA ILE A 107 14.85 3.93 2.48
C ILE A 107 16.13 4.76 2.55
N LEU A 108 17.08 4.39 3.41
CA LEU A 108 18.35 5.10 3.55
C LEU A 108 19.21 5.01 2.28
N TRP A 109 19.19 3.86 1.60
CA TRP A 109 19.88 3.66 0.32
C TRP A 109 19.32 4.55 -0.79
N PHE A 110 17.98 4.66 -0.88
CA PHE A 110 17.29 5.41 -1.92
C PHE A 110 16.93 6.85 -1.51
N ASN A 111 17.53 7.38 -0.43
CA ASN A 111 17.18 8.70 0.10
C ASN A 111 17.36 9.83 -0.93
N SER A 112 18.36 9.73 -1.81
CA SER A 112 18.59 10.69 -2.91
C SER A 112 17.73 10.44 -4.17
N ALA A 113 17.07 9.28 -4.26
CA ALA A 113 16.32 8.80 -5.43
C ALA A 113 14.93 8.25 -5.00
N MET A 114 14.25 9.01 -4.14
CA MET A 114 13.02 8.53 -3.51
C MET A 114 11.86 8.44 -4.51
N ALA A 115 11.84 9.31 -5.53
CA ALA A 115 10.85 9.25 -6.60
C ALA A 115 10.95 7.92 -7.37
N GLU A 116 12.17 7.46 -7.65
CA GLU A 116 12.45 6.19 -8.31
C GLU A 116 12.02 5.01 -7.43
N LEU A 117 12.31 5.05 -6.12
CA LEU A 117 11.86 4.03 -5.17
C LEU A 117 10.33 3.90 -5.18
N LEU A 118 9.62 5.03 -5.11
CA LEU A 118 8.15 5.04 -5.12
C LEU A 118 7.60 4.51 -6.45
N LYS A 119 8.18 4.91 -7.60
CA LYS A 119 7.80 4.39 -8.92
C LYS A 119 8.00 2.88 -9.00
N PHE A 120 9.15 2.38 -8.57
CA PHE A 120 9.45 0.95 -8.55
C PHE A 120 8.46 0.18 -7.66
N ALA A 121 8.20 0.67 -6.45
CA ALA A 121 7.25 0.06 -5.53
C ALA A 121 5.83 0.03 -6.11
N MET A 122 5.39 1.12 -6.73
CA MET A 122 4.10 1.21 -7.39
C MET A 122 3.97 0.19 -8.54
N ILE A 123 4.92 0.15 -9.47
CA ILE A 123 4.92 -0.80 -10.59
C ILE A 123 4.87 -2.23 -10.06
N SER A 124 5.75 -2.55 -9.11
CA SER A 124 5.82 -3.89 -8.51
C SER A 124 4.50 -4.30 -7.85
N ALA A 125 3.86 -3.39 -7.10
CA ALA A 125 2.58 -3.64 -6.44
C ALA A 125 1.46 -3.89 -7.46
N PHE A 126 1.38 -3.09 -8.54
CA PHE A 126 0.38 -3.28 -9.59
C PHE A 126 0.53 -4.62 -10.31
N LEU A 127 1.76 -5.06 -10.57
CA LEU A 127 2.03 -6.34 -11.21
C LEU A 127 1.79 -7.54 -10.28
N ALA A 128 2.07 -7.38 -8.98
CA ALA A 128 1.87 -8.44 -8.01
C ALA A 128 0.39 -8.62 -7.60
N ALA A 129 -0.40 -7.54 -7.62
CA ALA A 129 -1.82 -7.55 -7.24
C ALA A 129 -2.66 -8.64 -7.96
N PRO A 130 -2.66 -8.77 -9.30
CA PRO A 130 -3.44 -9.81 -9.99
C PRO A 130 -2.96 -11.22 -9.64
N VAL A 131 -1.65 -11.41 -9.42
CA VAL A 131 -1.08 -12.71 -9.03
C VAL A 131 -1.62 -13.14 -7.65
N PHE A 132 -1.55 -12.25 -6.66
CA PHE A 132 -2.06 -12.53 -5.31
C PHE A 132 -3.59 -12.69 -5.30
N ALA A 133 -4.31 -11.87 -6.06
CA ALA A 133 -5.76 -12.00 -6.20
C ALA A 133 -6.15 -13.37 -6.78
N TRP A 134 -5.44 -13.84 -7.81
CA TRP A 134 -5.67 -15.15 -8.40
C TRP A 134 -5.36 -16.30 -7.44
N LEU A 135 -4.22 -16.23 -6.72
CA LEU A 135 -3.86 -17.23 -5.72
C LEU A 135 -4.92 -17.33 -4.61
N ASN A 136 -5.39 -16.19 -4.11
CA ASN A 136 -6.46 -16.14 -3.10
C ASN A 136 -7.77 -16.72 -3.65
N TYR A 137 -8.18 -16.35 -4.86
CA TYR A 137 -9.39 -16.89 -5.49
C TYR A 137 -9.30 -18.41 -5.65
N ARG A 138 -8.16 -18.93 -6.12
CA ARG A 138 -7.92 -20.37 -6.27
C ARG A 138 -7.96 -21.11 -4.93
N LEU A 139 -7.36 -20.52 -3.89
CA LEU A 139 -7.33 -21.12 -2.55
C LEU A 139 -8.74 -21.24 -1.96
N VAL A 140 -9.54 -20.18 -2.03
CA VAL A 140 -10.92 -20.20 -1.50
C VAL A 140 -11.81 -21.14 -2.31
N LYS A 141 -11.66 -21.18 -3.64
CA LYS A 141 -12.43 -22.09 -4.50
C LYS A 141 -12.09 -23.58 -4.27
N ALA A 142 -10.86 -23.88 -3.85
CA ALA A 142 -10.46 -25.24 -3.49
C ALA A 142 -10.97 -25.68 -2.10
N ASP A 143 -11.36 -24.74 -1.23
CA ASP A 143 -11.94 -25.07 0.07
C ASP A 143 -13.36 -25.65 -0.10
N LYS A 144 -13.52 -26.90 0.36
CA LYS A 144 -14.81 -27.61 0.30
C LYS A 144 -15.77 -27.18 1.41
N LYS A 145 -15.27 -26.57 2.50
CA LYS A 145 -16.07 -26.18 3.68
C LYS A 145 -16.70 -24.79 3.51
N HIS A 146 -15.96 -23.82 2.97
CA HIS A 146 -16.44 -22.44 2.79
C HIS A 146 -16.53 -22.07 1.32
N LYS A 147 -17.48 -22.69 0.61
CA LYS A 147 -17.69 -22.42 -0.82
C LYS A 147 -18.14 -20.98 -1.04
N LEU A 148 -17.61 -20.34 -2.08
CA LEU A 148 -18.13 -19.05 -2.53
C LEU A 148 -19.57 -19.20 -3.01
N SER A 149 -20.42 -18.23 -2.64
CA SER A 149 -21.71 -18.07 -3.30
C SER A 149 -21.50 -17.67 -4.77
N LYS A 150 -22.45 -18.01 -5.64
CA LYS A 150 -22.36 -17.67 -7.07
C LYS A 150 -22.17 -16.16 -7.32
N GLY A 151 -22.80 -15.32 -6.49
CA GLY A 151 -22.64 -13.86 -6.57
C GLY A 151 -21.24 -13.37 -6.17
N MET A 152 -20.67 -13.94 -5.11
CA MET A 152 -19.29 -13.62 -4.70
C MET A 152 -18.27 -14.14 -5.71
N GLU A 153 -18.52 -15.30 -6.33
CA GLU A 153 -17.68 -15.81 -7.41
C GLU A 153 -17.69 -14.88 -8.62
N ALA A 154 -18.86 -14.41 -9.05
CA ALA A 154 -18.97 -13.43 -10.12
C ALA A 154 -18.23 -12.12 -9.79
N LEU A 155 -18.37 -11.62 -8.55
CA LEU A 155 -17.67 -10.41 -8.10
C LEU A 155 -16.15 -10.60 -8.06
N ALA A 156 -15.66 -11.76 -7.61
CA ALA A 156 -14.24 -12.08 -7.58
C ALA A 156 -13.65 -12.15 -8.99
N VAL A 157 -14.36 -12.78 -9.93
CA VAL A 157 -13.95 -12.86 -11.34
C VAL A 157 -13.96 -11.47 -11.99
N ALA A 158 -15.00 -10.67 -11.77
CA ALA A 158 -15.06 -9.30 -12.27
C ALA A 158 -13.91 -8.43 -11.73
N GLY A 159 -13.61 -8.54 -10.43
CA GLY A 159 -12.47 -7.88 -9.80
C GLY A 159 -11.12 -8.35 -10.36
N LEU A 160 -10.97 -9.64 -10.64
CA LEU A 160 -9.77 -10.19 -11.27
C LEU A 160 -9.56 -9.64 -12.69
N ILE A 161 -10.63 -9.62 -13.50
CA ILE A 161 -10.61 -9.04 -14.86
C ILE A 161 -10.22 -7.57 -14.78
N TYR A 162 -10.81 -6.82 -13.85
CA TYR A 162 -10.47 -5.42 -13.63
C TYR A 162 -8.99 -5.24 -13.27
N LEU A 163 -8.47 -6.01 -12.30
CA LEU A 163 -7.06 -5.91 -11.88
C LEU A 163 -6.10 -6.25 -13.02
N VAL A 164 -6.36 -7.32 -13.77
CA VAL A 164 -5.52 -7.72 -14.91
C VAL A 164 -5.59 -6.68 -16.03
N GLY A 165 -6.80 -6.23 -16.39
CA GLY A 165 -6.99 -5.22 -17.41
C GLY A 165 -6.30 -3.90 -17.05
N PHE A 166 -6.40 -3.46 -15.81
CA PHE A 166 -5.74 -2.24 -15.34
C PHE A 166 -4.22 -2.40 -15.29
N ALA A 167 -3.70 -3.55 -14.87
CA ALA A 167 -2.26 -3.82 -14.90
C ALA A 167 -1.70 -3.81 -16.33
N VAL A 168 -2.42 -4.40 -17.29
CA VAL A 168 -2.05 -4.35 -18.72
C VAL A 168 -2.09 -2.92 -19.25
N LEU A 169 -3.17 -2.17 -18.98
CA LEU A 169 -3.28 -0.77 -19.38
C LEU A 169 -2.16 0.08 -18.79
N PHE A 170 -1.83 -0.13 -17.52
CA PHE A 170 -0.73 0.54 -16.84
C PHE A 170 0.62 0.23 -17.51
N LEU A 171 0.88 -1.02 -17.87
CA LEU A 171 2.09 -1.39 -18.62
C LEU A 171 2.14 -0.79 -20.02
N LEU A 172 1.02 -0.74 -20.73
CA LEU A 172 0.94 -0.13 -22.07
C LEU A 172 1.21 1.39 -22.00
N ASN A 173 0.67 2.07 -20.99
CA ASN A 173 0.96 3.48 -20.74
C ASN A 173 2.44 3.67 -20.39
N LEU A 174 2.99 2.89 -19.46
CA LEU A 174 4.39 2.97 -19.08
C LEU A 174 5.35 2.68 -20.25
N GLY A 175 4.95 1.79 -21.15
CA GLY A 175 5.69 1.46 -22.39
C GLY A 175 5.53 2.47 -23.53
N GLY A 176 4.72 3.53 -23.35
CA GLY A 176 4.50 4.57 -24.36
C GLY A 176 3.58 4.16 -25.52
N PHE A 177 2.81 3.09 -25.37
CA PHE A 177 1.86 2.63 -26.39
C PHE A 177 0.51 3.36 -26.33
N LEU A 178 0.21 4.01 -25.19
CA LEU A 178 -0.95 4.87 -25.00
C LEU A 178 -0.43 6.30 -24.86
N ALA A 179 -0.63 7.09 -25.91
CA ALA A 179 -0.27 8.51 -25.98
C ALA A 179 -1.15 9.37 -25.07
#